data_AF-A0A7T7L2H2-F1
#
_entry.id   AF-A0A7T7L2H2-F1
#
_cell.length_a   1.000
_cell.length_b   1.000
_cell.length_c   1.000
_cell.angle_alpha   90.00
_cell.angle_beta   90.00
_cell.angle_gamma   90.00
#
_symmetry.space_group_name_H-M   'P 1'
#
loop_
_entity.id
_entity.type
_entity.pdbx_description
1 polymer ?
#
loop_
_entity_poly.entity_id
_entity_poly.type
_entity_poly.pdbx_seq_one_letter_code
_entity_poly.pdbx_strand_id
1 'polypeptide(L)' 'MTVYITKRGDRFHSRPDCGSIVGPQRTAVTRGYQVYPVEEVSRAEAESRGKGTPCPQCGR' A
#
# COMPACT_ATOMS: atom_id res chain seq x y z
N MET A 1 6.94 2.72 -14.37
CA MET A 1 6.32 3.53 -13.31
C MET A 1 6.42 2.76 -12.00
N THR A 2 7.03 3.37 -11.00
CA THR A 2 7.16 2.81 -9.66
C THR A 2 5.89 3.08 -8.87
N VAL A 3 5.45 2.09 -8.09
CA VAL A 3 4.29 2.16 -7.20
C VAL A 3 4.63 1.53 -5.86
N TYR A 4 3.81 1.83 -4.86
CA TYR A 4 4.00 1.37 -3.50
C TYR A 4 2.88 0.41 -3.12
N ILE A 5 3.22 -0.75 -2.58
CA ILE A 5 2.25 -1.75 -2.13
C ILE A 5 2.45 -2.08 -0.66
N THR A 6 1.35 -2.40 0.02
CA THR A 6 1.39 -2.98 1.37
C THR A 6 1.27 -4.49 1.29
N LYS A 7 1.86 -5.21 2.26
CA LYS A 7 1.76 -6.69 2.34
C LYS A 7 0.30 -7.17 2.27
N ARG A 8 -0.62 -6.46 2.92
CA ARG A 8 -2.08 -6.71 2.88
C ARG A 8 -2.81 -5.75 1.93
N GLY A 9 -4.00 -6.12 1.46
CA GLY A 9 -4.85 -5.31 0.56
C GLY A 9 -4.74 -5.70 -0.92
N ASP A 10 -5.48 -5.04 -1.79
CA ASP A 10 -5.57 -5.25 -3.25
C ASP A 10 -5.10 -4.02 -4.04
N ARG A 11 -4.58 -3.00 -3.34
CA ARG A 11 -4.31 -1.68 -3.91
C ARG A 11 -2.83 -1.37 -4.04
N PHE A 12 -2.50 -0.59 -5.06
CA PHE A 12 -1.22 0.11 -5.19
C PHE A 12 -1.38 1.61 -4.92
N HIS A 13 -0.29 2.25 -4.51
CA HIS A 13 -0.23 3.64 -4.08
C HIS A 13 0.83 4.42 -4.88
N SER A 14 0.60 5.72 -5.05
CA SER A 14 1.54 6.63 -5.74
C SER A 14 2.68 7.13 -4.85
N ARG A 15 2.54 6.99 -3.53
CA ARG A 15 3.51 7.44 -2.52
C ARG A 15 3.47 6.53 -1.29
N PRO A 16 4.59 6.34 -0.57
CA PRO A 16 4.66 5.43 0.58
C PRO A 16 3.98 5.99 1.83
N ASP A 17 3.83 7.31 1.93
CA ASP A 17 3.21 8.04 3.04
C ASP A 17 1.71 8.32 2.82
N CYS A 18 1.07 7.64 1.85
CA CYS A 18 -0.36 7.76 1.58
C CYS A 18 -1.18 7.60 2.87
N GLY A 19 -2.15 8.48 3.11
CA GLY A 19 -3.02 8.40 4.30
C GLY A 19 -3.75 7.05 4.43
N SER A 20 -4.10 6.42 3.30
CA SER A 20 -4.67 5.06 3.24
C SER A 20 -3.69 3.95 3.64
N ILE A 21 -2.38 4.23 3.71
CA ILE A 21 -1.35 3.34 4.27
C ILE A 21 -1.15 3.70 5.75
N VAL A 22 -0.78 4.95 6.01
CA VAL A 22 -0.30 5.41 7.32
C VAL A 22 -1.39 5.30 8.40
N GLY A 23 -2.65 5.62 8.08
CA GLY A 23 -3.77 5.54 9.02
C GLY A 23 -4.00 4.11 9.54
N PRO A 24 -4.20 3.12 8.65
CA PRO A 24 -4.31 1.72 9.03
C PRO A 24 -3.07 1.18 9.74
N GLN A 25 -1.85 1.55 9.32
CA GLN A 25 -0.62 1.14 9.99
C GLN A 25 -0.55 1.68 11.43
N ARG A 26 -0.84 2.97 11.66
CA ARG A 26 -0.92 3.55 13.00
C ARG A 26 -1.93 2.81 13.88
N THR A 27 -3.10 2.52 13.32
CA THR A 27 -4.15 1.77 14.04
C THR A 27 -3.69 0.35 14.38
N ALA A 28 -2.97 -0.30 13.48
CA ALA A 28 -2.41 -1.63 13.70
C ALA A 28 -1.36 -1.63 14.82
N VAL A 29 -0.47 -0.63 14.85
CA VAL A 29 0.49 -0.43 15.94
C VAL A 29 -0.23 -0.25 17.29
N THR A 30 -1.21 0.66 17.37
CA THR A 30 -1.95 0.92 18.62
C THR A 30 -2.66 -0.33 19.15
N ARG A 31 -3.05 -1.26 18.27
CA ARG A 31 -3.70 -2.52 18.63
C ARG A 31 -2.73 -3.69 18.87
N GLY A 32 -1.42 -3.45 18.82
CA GLY A 32 -0.39 -4.48 19.00
C GLY A 32 -0.24 -5.45 17.83
N TYR A 33 -0.78 -5.13 16.65
CA TYR A 33 -0.58 -5.94 15.46
C TYR A 33 0.78 -5.68 14.81
N GLN A 34 1.34 -6.73 14.21
CA GLN A 34 2.55 -6.60 13.39
C GLN A 34 2.27 -5.73 12.17
N VAL A 35 3.07 -4.67 12.00
CA VAL A 35 3.06 -3.81 10.82
C VAL A 35 4.21 -4.18 9.91
N TYR A 36 3.91 -4.33 8.62
CA TYR A 36 4.90 -4.58 7.59
C TYR A 36 5.21 -3.28 6.85
N PRO A 37 6.49 -3.07 6.46
CA PRO A 37 6.88 -1.92 5.68
C PRO A 37 6.17 -1.91 4.32
N VAL A 38 6.11 -0.72 3.74
CA VAL A 38 5.66 -0.53 2.36
C VAL A 38 6.77 -1.00 1.42
N GLU A 39 6.39 -1.71 0.36
CA GLU A 39 7.33 -2.18 -0.67
C GLU A 39 7.24 -1.27 -1.89
N GLU A 40 8.40 -0.86 -2.41
CA GLU A 40 8.53 -0.13 -3.66
C GLU A 40 8.75 -1.13 -4.81
N VAL A 41 7.81 -1.15 -5.77
CA VAL A 41 7.79 -2.15 -6.85
C VAL A 41 7.40 -1.52 -8.18
N SER A 42 7.59 -2.26 -9.27
CA SER A 42 7.04 -1.87 -10.57
C SER A 42 5.52 -2.06 -10.62
N ARG A 43 4.82 -1.32 -11.50
CA ARG A 43 3.37 -1.52 -11.72
C ARG A 43 3.03 -2.95 -12.15
N ALA A 44 3.82 -3.54 -13.05
CA ALA A 44 3.60 -4.92 -13.52
C ALA A 44 3.74 -5.94 -12.38
N GLU A 45 4.66 -5.69 -11.45
CA GLU A 45 4.84 -6.52 -10.26
C GLU A 45 3.73 -6.32 -9.22
N ALA A 46 3.23 -5.10 -9.06
CA ALA A 46 2.04 -4.86 -8.25
C ALA A 46 0.84 -5.65 -8.81
N GLU A 47 0.61 -5.60 -10.12
CA GLU A 47 -0.43 -6.35 -10.81
C GLU A 47 -0.26 -7.87 -10.65
N SER A 48 0.96 -8.40 -10.83
CA SER A 48 1.23 -9.84 -10.66
C SER A 48 1.05 -10.32 -9.21
N ARG A 49 1.22 -9.43 -8.23
CA ARG A 49 0.94 -9.68 -6.80
C ARG A 49 -0.53 -9.45 -6.41
N GLY A 50 -1.43 -9.28 -7.39
CA GLY A 50 -2.85 -9.05 -7.16
C GLY A 50 -3.19 -7.65 -6.66
N LYS A 51 -2.26 -6.69 -6.80
CA LYS A 51 -2.42 -5.29 -6.43
C LYS A 51 -2.69 -4.44 -7.67
N GLY A 52 -3.69 -4.83 -8.46
CA GLY A 52 -4.02 -4.17 -9.75
C GLY A 52 -4.88 -2.92 -9.62
N THR A 53 -5.47 -2.67 -8.45
CA THR A 53 -6.41 -1.55 -8.24
C THR A 53 -5.66 -0.32 -7.71
N PRO A 54 -5.76 0.87 -8.33
CA PRO A 54 -5.20 2.07 -7.74
C PRO A 54 -5.93 2.42 -6.43
N CYS A 55 -5.19 2.90 -5.42
CA CYS A 55 -5.81 3.50 -4.26
C CYS A 55 -6.69 4.70 -4.70
N PRO A 56 -7.97 4.80 -4.27
CA PRO A 56 -8.87 5.88 -4.69
C PRO A 56 -8.38 7.29 -4.35
N GLN A 57 -7.50 7.42 -3.34
CA GLN A 57 -6.86 8.69 -2.98
C GLN A 57 -5.60 8.98 -3.80
N CYS A 58 -4.99 7.96 -4.40
CA CYS A 58 -3.79 8.09 -5.23
C CYS A 58 -4.11 8.16 -6.73
N GLY A 59 -5.27 7.66 -7.18
CA GLY A 59 -5.71 7.66 -8.56
C GLY A 59 -6.56 8.87 -8.96
N ARG A 60 -6.61 9.91 -8.11
CA ARG A 60 -7.19 11.22 -8.44
C ARG A 60 -6.12 12.15 -8.98
#